data_AF-A0A8C4QDG8-F1
#
_entry.id   AF-A0A8C4QDG8-F1
#
_cell.length_a   1.000
_cell.length_b   1.000
_cell.length_c   1.000
_cell.angle_alpha   90.00
_cell.angle_beta   90.00
_cell.angle_gamma   90.00
#
_symmetry.space_group_name_H-M   'P 1'
#
loop_
_entity.id
_entity.type
_entity.pdbx_description
1 polymer ?
#
loop_
_entity_poly.entity_id
_entity_poly.type
_entity_poly.pdbx_seq_one_letter_code
_entity_poly.pdbx_strand_id
1 'polypeptide(L)'
;MFPGCQKPASMFPGCQKPSSMFLGCQKPTSMFSGCQKPSSMFLGCQKPTSMFPGCQKPASMFPGCQKPASMFPGCQKPTSMFPGCQKPASMFPGCQKPTSMYRECQKPGSMFPGCQKPASMFPGAKKPASMFPGCQKPASLFPGAKKPASMFPGCQKPTSVFPGCQKPVSMFPGCQKPASMFPGCQKPTSMFPGCQKPASMFPGCQKPASMFSGRQKPASMFPGCQKPASMFPGCQKPASMFPGCQKPASMFSGHQKPASMFPGCQKPLWCCQSSLLGYWAQSWMGHHSDTGYSDGSIIPASWYSFCRPQKDDIDTTG
;
A
#
# COMPACT_ATOMS: atom_id res chain seq x y z
N MET A 1 15.80 5.44 -36.60
CA MET A 1 15.34 6.66 -35.89
C MET A 1 14.23 7.28 -36.71
N PHE A 2 13.13 7.74 -36.09
CA PHE A 2 11.95 8.25 -36.80
C PHE A 2 11.55 9.65 -36.27
N PRO A 3 11.89 10.74 -36.99
CA PRO A 3 11.52 12.11 -36.61
C PRO A 3 10.18 12.56 -37.23
N GLY A 4 9.31 13.21 -36.44
CA GLY A 4 8.16 13.98 -36.95
C GLY A 4 7.04 13.19 -37.63
N CYS A 5 7.09 11.85 -37.64
CA CYS A 5 6.11 11.03 -38.34
C CYS A 5 4.75 11.03 -37.63
N GLN A 6 3.64 11.02 -38.40
CA GLN A 6 2.30 10.93 -37.79
C GLN A 6 2.05 9.57 -37.12
N LYS A 7 2.37 8.45 -37.78
CA LYS A 7 2.07 7.09 -37.30
C LYS A 7 3.15 6.06 -37.70
N PRO A 8 4.43 6.26 -37.33
CA PRO A 8 5.47 5.32 -37.72
C PRO A 8 5.32 4.01 -36.93
N ALA A 9 5.53 2.88 -37.60
CA ALA A 9 5.51 1.55 -37.00
C ALA A 9 6.87 0.87 -37.22
N SER A 10 7.39 0.17 -36.21
CA SER A 10 8.55 -0.70 -36.37
C SER A 10 8.31 -2.06 -35.72
N MET A 11 8.81 -3.12 -36.36
CA MET A 11 8.67 -4.50 -35.90
C MET A 11 10.02 -5.20 -35.98
N PHE A 12 10.41 -5.89 -34.91
CA PHE A 12 11.68 -6.59 -34.80
C PHE A 12 11.46 -8.00 -34.21
N PRO A 13 11.34 -9.04 -35.06
CA PRO A 13 11.26 -10.43 -34.61
C PRO A 13 12.66 -11.03 -34.37
N GLY A 14 12.85 -11.74 -33.26
CA GLY A 14 14.02 -12.60 -33.00
C GLY A 14 15.38 -11.90 -32.88
N CYS A 15 15.41 -10.56 -32.86
CA CYS A 15 16.64 -9.80 -32.84
C CYS A 15 17.34 -9.88 -31.48
N GLN A 16 18.68 -9.95 -31.48
CA GLN A 16 19.48 -9.98 -30.24
C GLN A 16 19.31 -8.67 -29.43
N LYS A 17 19.58 -7.51 -30.02
CA LYS A 17 19.57 -6.20 -29.32
C LYS A 17 18.99 -5.07 -30.17
N PRO A 18 17.78 -5.23 -30.74
CA PRO A 18 17.21 -4.20 -31.60
C PRO A 18 16.85 -2.95 -30.77
N SER A 19 16.95 -1.79 -31.39
CA SER A 19 16.66 -0.51 -30.72
C SER A 19 15.85 0.38 -31.65
N SER A 20 14.84 1.07 -31.10
CA SER A 20 14.03 2.04 -31.84
C SER A 20 13.95 3.37 -31.10
N MET A 21 13.97 4.46 -31.86
CA MET A 21 13.85 5.81 -31.33
C MET A 21 12.87 6.62 -32.18
N PHE A 22 11.92 7.26 -31.52
CA PHE A 22 10.88 8.10 -32.12
C PHE A 22 10.88 9.48 -31.46
N LEU A 23 10.90 10.54 -32.27
CA LEU A 23 10.92 11.93 -31.81
C LEU A 23 9.69 12.68 -32.32
N GLY A 24 8.91 13.26 -31.41
CA GLY A 24 7.79 14.16 -31.74
C GLY A 24 6.66 13.51 -32.54
N CYS A 25 6.59 12.19 -32.59
CA CYS A 25 5.59 11.47 -33.38
C CYS A 25 4.21 11.51 -32.70
N GLN A 26 3.13 11.53 -33.49
CA GLN A 26 1.79 11.51 -32.88
C GLN A 26 1.44 10.14 -32.29
N LYS A 27 1.54 9.06 -33.08
CA LYS A 27 1.15 7.71 -32.65
C LYS A 27 2.18 6.65 -33.07
N PRO A 28 3.45 6.78 -32.65
CA PRO A 28 4.47 5.80 -33.02
C PRO A 28 4.21 4.47 -32.31
N THR A 29 4.45 3.37 -33.01
CA THR A 29 4.29 2.01 -32.48
C THR A 29 5.57 1.23 -32.69
N SER A 30 6.03 0.50 -31.67
CA SER A 30 7.12 -0.46 -31.81
C SER A 30 6.77 -1.81 -31.22
N MET A 31 7.15 -2.87 -31.93
CA MET A 31 6.96 -4.26 -31.50
C MET A 31 8.27 -5.02 -31.58
N PHE A 32 8.59 -5.73 -30.49
CA PHE A 32 9.79 -6.55 -30.38
C PHE A 32 9.43 -7.93 -29.86
N SER A 33 9.58 -8.95 -30.69
CA SER A 33 9.12 -10.31 -30.35
C SER A 33 10.30 -11.24 -30.17
N GLY A 34 10.36 -11.95 -29.03
CA GLY A 34 11.41 -12.96 -28.77
C GLY A 34 12.83 -12.39 -28.70
N CYS A 35 12.99 -11.09 -28.48
CA CYS A 35 14.30 -10.44 -28.48
C CYS A 35 15.01 -10.60 -27.12
N GLN A 36 16.35 -10.64 -27.14
CA GLN A 36 17.13 -10.77 -25.89
C GLN A 36 17.13 -9.47 -25.08
N LYS A 37 17.52 -8.34 -25.69
CA LYS A 37 17.59 -7.04 -25.01
C LYS A 37 17.08 -5.90 -25.91
N PRO A 38 15.80 -5.92 -26.33
CA PRO A 38 15.27 -4.86 -27.17
C PRO A 38 15.09 -3.57 -26.37
N SER A 39 15.23 -2.42 -27.04
CA SER A 39 14.98 -1.12 -26.43
C SER A 39 14.14 -0.20 -27.31
N SER A 40 13.26 0.59 -26.68
CA SER A 40 12.46 1.60 -27.36
C SER A 40 12.48 2.92 -26.61
N MET A 41 12.70 4.02 -27.32
CA MET A 41 12.69 5.36 -26.76
C MET A 41 11.73 6.27 -27.54
N PHE A 42 10.86 7.00 -26.83
CA PHE A 42 9.88 7.91 -27.42
C PHE A 42 9.94 9.26 -26.71
N LEU A 43 10.41 10.31 -27.40
CA LEU A 43 10.50 11.65 -26.82
C LEU A 43 9.38 12.54 -27.36
N GLY A 44 8.65 13.19 -26.45
CA GLY A 44 7.63 14.19 -26.80
C GLY A 44 6.48 13.66 -27.66
N CYS A 45 6.25 12.35 -27.66
CA CYS A 45 5.22 11.73 -28.49
C CYS A 45 3.83 11.86 -27.84
N GLN A 46 2.78 11.97 -28.66
CA GLN A 46 1.41 12.14 -28.15
C GLN A 46 0.86 10.83 -27.56
N LYS A 47 0.87 9.74 -28.33
CA LYS A 47 0.33 8.43 -27.93
C LYS A 47 1.24 7.28 -28.39
N PRO A 48 2.51 7.24 -27.94
CA PRO A 48 3.41 6.17 -28.31
C PRO A 48 3.02 4.84 -27.66
N THR A 49 3.18 3.75 -28.39
CA THR A 49 2.91 2.39 -27.90
C THR A 49 4.12 1.49 -28.13
N SER A 50 4.52 0.72 -27.14
CA SER A 50 5.52 -0.34 -27.31
C SER A 50 5.07 -1.69 -26.77
N MET A 51 5.40 -2.75 -27.50
CA MET A 51 5.03 -4.11 -27.14
C MET A 51 6.24 -5.05 -27.24
N PHE A 52 6.42 -5.87 -26.22
CA PHE A 52 7.57 -6.76 -26.09
C PHE A 52 7.17 -8.19 -25.69
N PRO A 53 6.54 -9.00 -26.56
CA PRO A 53 6.20 -10.38 -26.21
C PRO A 53 7.45 -11.27 -26.12
N GLY A 54 7.54 -12.07 -25.05
CA GLY A 54 8.55 -13.12 -24.89
C GLY A 54 10.00 -12.64 -24.81
N CYS A 55 10.22 -11.35 -24.56
CA CYS A 55 11.56 -10.79 -24.51
C CYS A 55 12.26 -11.06 -23.17
N GLN A 56 13.57 -11.24 -23.19
CA GLN A 56 14.32 -11.53 -21.97
C GLN A 56 14.47 -10.28 -21.08
N LYS A 57 15.05 -9.20 -21.61
CA LYS A 57 15.28 -7.95 -20.85
C LYS A 57 14.88 -6.71 -21.66
N PRO A 58 13.60 -6.57 -22.03
CA PRO A 58 13.15 -5.41 -22.81
C PRO A 58 13.12 -4.13 -21.97
N ALA A 59 13.42 -3.00 -22.60
CA ALA A 59 13.37 -1.69 -21.97
C ALA A 59 12.58 -0.68 -22.81
N SER A 60 11.68 0.08 -22.18
CA SER A 60 10.95 1.18 -22.82
C SER A 60 11.07 2.48 -22.03
N MET A 61 11.38 3.58 -22.71
CA MET A 61 11.47 4.91 -22.10
C MET A 61 10.62 5.93 -22.86
N PHE A 62 9.83 6.72 -22.13
CA PHE A 62 8.90 7.70 -22.69
C PHE A 62 9.03 9.09 -22.04
N PRO A 63 10.05 9.90 -22.35
CA PRO A 63 10.15 11.25 -21.78
C PRO A 63 9.11 12.21 -22.40
N GLY A 64 8.40 12.94 -21.55
CA GLY A 64 7.51 14.04 -21.96
C GLY A 64 6.31 13.62 -22.82
N CYS A 65 5.95 12.35 -22.82
CA CYS A 65 4.85 11.84 -23.65
C CYS A 65 3.48 12.10 -23.00
N GLN A 66 2.45 12.34 -23.82
CA GLN A 66 1.12 12.65 -23.30
C GLN A 66 0.41 11.39 -22.76
N LYS A 67 0.25 10.35 -23.58
CA LYS A 67 -0.42 9.09 -23.21
C LYS A 67 0.35 7.87 -23.68
N PRO A 68 1.58 7.64 -23.20
CA PRO A 68 2.37 6.50 -23.60
C PRO A 68 1.84 5.19 -22.98
N ALA A 69 1.92 4.10 -23.74
CA ALA A 69 1.55 2.77 -23.28
C ALA A 69 2.67 1.76 -23.57
N SER A 70 2.97 0.88 -22.61
CA SER A 70 3.87 -0.25 -22.83
C SER A 70 3.31 -1.58 -22.31
N MET A 71 3.56 -2.64 -23.06
CA MET A 71 3.09 -3.99 -22.72
C MET A 71 4.21 -5.01 -22.86
N PHE A 72 4.37 -5.85 -21.84
CA PHE A 72 5.44 -6.84 -21.76
C PHE A 72 4.90 -8.23 -21.38
N PRO A 73 4.30 -8.99 -22.30
CA PRO A 73 3.84 -10.35 -22.02
C PRO A 73 5.01 -11.33 -21.89
N GLY A 74 5.02 -12.14 -20.82
CA GLY A 74 5.94 -13.28 -20.66
C GLY A 74 7.43 -12.93 -20.58
N CYS A 75 7.76 -11.70 -20.19
CA CYS A 75 9.15 -11.24 -20.14
C CYS A 75 9.85 -11.63 -18.84
N GLN A 76 11.17 -11.84 -18.90
CA GLN A 76 11.95 -12.18 -17.70
C GLN A 76 12.19 -10.94 -16.82
N LYS A 77 12.77 -9.87 -17.36
CA LYS A 77 13.10 -8.65 -16.61
C LYS A 77 12.76 -7.38 -17.38
N PRO A 78 11.47 -7.14 -17.72
CA PRO A 78 11.08 -5.95 -18.46
C PRO A 78 11.16 -4.70 -17.59
N THR A 79 11.55 -3.58 -18.20
CA THR A 79 11.64 -2.27 -17.53
C THR A 79 10.92 -1.19 -18.33
N SER A 80 10.08 -0.40 -17.67
CA SER A 80 9.42 0.77 -18.28
C SER A 80 9.63 2.05 -17.48
N MET A 81 10.01 3.14 -18.13
CA MET A 81 10.25 4.44 -17.50
C MET A 81 9.44 5.55 -18.19
N PHE A 82 8.75 6.36 -17.38
CA PHE A 82 7.89 7.45 -17.84
C PHE A 82 8.20 8.77 -17.08
N PRO A 83 9.20 9.54 -17.51
CA PRO A 83 9.45 10.88 -16.97
C PRO A 83 8.48 11.91 -17.54
N GLY A 84 7.83 12.72 -16.69
CA GLY A 84 7.06 13.90 -17.11
C GLY A 84 5.82 13.61 -17.96
N CYS A 85 5.27 12.39 -17.89
CA CYS A 85 4.12 11.99 -18.71
C CYS A 85 2.78 12.38 -18.09
N GLN A 86 1.78 12.68 -18.92
CA GLN A 86 0.44 13.01 -18.40
C GLN A 86 -0.31 11.76 -17.93
N LYS A 87 -0.52 10.77 -18.80
CA LYS A 87 -1.29 9.55 -18.49
C LYS A 87 -0.58 8.28 -18.99
N PRO A 88 0.60 7.95 -18.44
CA PRO A 88 1.33 6.76 -18.86
C PRO A 88 0.72 5.48 -18.30
N ALA A 89 0.72 4.41 -19.09
CA ALA A 89 0.23 3.09 -18.68
C ALA A 89 1.28 1.99 -18.97
N SER A 90 1.44 1.03 -18.07
CA SER A 90 2.23 -0.19 -18.34
C SER A 90 1.53 -1.46 -17.86
N MET A 91 1.71 -2.55 -18.61
CA MET A 91 1.16 -3.85 -18.28
C MET A 91 2.20 -4.95 -18.45
N PHE A 92 2.33 -5.83 -17.45
CA PHE A 92 3.33 -6.89 -17.40
C PHE A 92 2.70 -8.25 -17.08
N PRO A 93 2.05 -8.93 -18.02
CA PRO A 93 1.48 -10.26 -17.78
C PRO A 93 2.55 -11.34 -17.66
N GLY A 94 2.50 -12.17 -16.61
CA GLY A 94 3.31 -13.37 -16.48
C GLY A 94 4.82 -13.13 -16.40
N CYS A 95 5.24 -11.93 -15.98
CA CYS A 95 6.65 -11.56 -15.93
C CYS A 95 7.34 -12.03 -14.65
N GLN A 96 8.64 -12.33 -14.74
CA GLN A 96 9.40 -12.78 -13.58
C GLN A 96 9.74 -11.60 -12.65
N LYS A 97 10.41 -10.56 -13.15
CA LYS A 97 10.84 -9.40 -12.35
C LYS A 97 10.60 -8.07 -13.08
N PRO A 98 9.33 -7.72 -13.39
CA PRO A 98 9.03 -6.48 -14.10
C PRO A 98 9.19 -5.26 -13.19
N THR A 99 9.71 -4.17 -13.75
CA THR A 99 9.90 -2.90 -13.04
C THR A 99 9.29 -1.74 -13.81
N SER A 100 8.50 -0.90 -13.15
CA SER A 100 7.94 0.33 -13.73
C SER A 100 8.25 1.56 -12.88
N MET A 101 8.71 2.65 -13.51
CA MET A 101 8.98 3.92 -12.84
C MET A 101 8.24 5.08 -13.52
N TYR A 102 7.57 5.90 -12.72
CA TYR A 102 6.77 7.04 -13.18
C TYR A 102 7.13 8.29 -12.39
N ARG A 103 7.92 9.17 -12.99
CA ARG A 103 8.38 10.41 -12.33
C ARG A 103 7.49 11.58 -12.74
N GLU A 104 6.96 12.30 -11.76
CA GLU A 104 6.23 13.57 -11.97
C GLU A 104 5.01 13.44 -12.89
N CYS A 105 4.38 12.26 -12.93
CA CYS A 105 3.25 11.99 -13.79
C CYS A 105 1.91 12.42 -13.19
N GLN A 106 0.93 12.79 -14.02
CA GLN A 106 -0.39 13.20 -13.50
C GLN A 106 -1.25 12.00 -13.07
N LYS A 107 -1.44 11.02 -13.97
CA LYS A 107 -2.29 9.84 -13.73
C LYS A 107 -1.61 8.56 -14.25
N PRO A 108 -0.46 8.17 -13.69
CA PRO A 108 0.22 6.95 -14.12
C PRO A 108 -0.50 5.70 -13.60
N GLY A 109 -0.54 4.64 -14.41
CA GLY A 109 -1.13 3.34 -14.05
C GLY A 109 -0.22 2.18 -14.40
N SER A 110 -0.07 1.20 -13.50
CA SER A 110 0.65 -0.05 -13.76
C SER A 110 -0.14 -1.30 -13.32
N MET A 111 -0.05 -2.36 -14.12
CA MET A 111 -0.72 -3.64 -13.84
C MET A 111 0.23 -4.83 -14.05
N PHE A 112 0.28 -5.73 -13.06
CA PHE A 112 1.21 -6.86 -13.03
C PHE A 112 0.48 -8.17 -12.74
N PRO A 113 -0.26 -8.77 -13.69
CA PRO A 113 -0.93 -10.04 -13.44
C PRO A 113 0.04 -11.22 -13.42
N GLY A 114 -0.02 -12.05 -12.38
CA GLY A 114 0.70 -13.32 -12.30
C GLY A 114 2.23 -13.19 -12.22
N CYS A 115 2.75 -12.05 -11.77
CA CYS A 115 4.18 -11.81 -11.70
C CYS A 115 4.83 -12.39 -10.44
N GLN A 116 6.10 -12.79 -10.54
CA GLN A 116 6.84 -13.31 -9.39
C GLN A 116 7.31 -12.19 -8.44
N LYS A 117 8.06 -11.21 -8.92
CA LYS A 117 8.58 -10.10 -8.11
C LYS A 117 8.42 -8.75 -8.82
N PRO A 118 7.17 -8.29 -9.07
CA PRO A 118 6.95 -7.01 -9.73
C PRO A 118 7.20 -5.83 -8.79
N ALA A 119 7.74 -4.74 -9.34
CA ALA A 119 8.00 -3.50 -8.62
C ALA A 119 7.47 -2.27 -9.37
N SER A 120 6.79 -1.37 -8.66
CA SER A 120 6.33 -0.09 -9.20
C SER A 120 6.73 1.09 -8.31
N MET A 121 7.27 2.15 -8.90
CA MET A 121 7.66 3.37 -8.19
C MET A 121 7.04 4.62 -8.85
N PHE A 122 6.47 5.50 -8.03
CA PHE A 122 5.77 6.71 -8.50
C PHE A 122 6.19 8.00 -7.75
N PRO A 123 7.40 8.52 -7.97
CA PRO A 123 7.86 9.75 -7.31
C PRO A 123 7.08 10.98 -7.80
N GLY A 124 6.50 11.75 -6.88
CA GLY A 124 5.87 13.04 -7.16
C GLY A 124 4.59 12.96 -8.03
N ALA A 125 4.01 11.77 -8.20
CA ALA A 125 2.84 11.60 -9.05
C ALA A 125 1.54 12.12 -8.39
N LYS A 126 0.61 12.69 -9.17
CA LYS A 126 -0.63 13.26 -8.60
C LYS A 126 -1.65 12.17 -8.23
N LYS A 127 -2.00 11.28 -9.15
CA LYS A 127 -2.98 10.19 -8.94
C LYS A 127 -2.46 8.85 -9.46
N PRO A 128 -1.36 8.31 -8.91
CA PRO A 128 -0.81 7.05 -9.37
C PRO A 128 -1.64 5.85 -8.89
N ALA A 129 -1.77 4.83 -9.73
CA ALA A 129 -2.43 3.58 -9.39
C ALA A 129 -1.56 2.37 -9.77
N SER A 130 -1.50 1.37 -8.89
CA SER A 130 -0.88 0.08 -9.20
C SER A 130 -1.74 -1.10 -8.77
N MET A 131 -1.75 -2.15 -9.59
CA MET A 131 -2.52 -3.38 -9.35
C MET A 131 -1.67 -4.62 -9.59
N PHE A 132 -1.69 -5.54 -8.63
CA PHE A 132 -0.89 -6.76 -8.62
C PHE A 132 -1.75 -7.98 -8.32
N PRO A 133 -2.51 -8.54 -9.28
CA PRO A 133 -3.29 -9.75 -9.03
C PRO A 133 -2.40 -11.00 -9.10
N GLY A 134 -2.53 -11.87 -8.10
CA GLY A 134 -1.89 -13.20 -8.07
C GLY A 134 -0.36 -13.19 -8.01
N CYS A 135 0.25 -12.11 -7.50
CA CYS A 135 1.70 -11.99 -7.44
C CYS A 135 2.31 -12.63 -6.19
N GLN A 136 3.55 -13.11 -6.32
CA GLN A 136 4.25 -13.72 -5.19
C GLN A 136 4.81 -12.67 -4.21
N LYS A 137 5.65 -11.75 -4.69
CA LYS A 137 6.27 -10.70 -3.85
C LYS A 137 6.20 -9.32 -4.53
N PRO A 138 4.99 -8.77 -4.74
CA PRO A 138 4.85 -7.46 -5.37
C PRO A 138 5.22 -6.32 -4.41
N ALA A 139 5.82 -5.26 -4.95
CA ALA A 139 6.19 -4.07 -4.20
C ALA A 139 5.73 -2.79 -4.90
N SER A 140 5.14 -1.86 -4.15
CA SER A 140 4.77 -0.53 -4.63
C SER A 140 5.28 0.58 -3.71
N LEU A 141 5.89 1.62 -4.29
CA LEU A 141 6.44 2.76 -3.57
C LEU A 141 5.93 4.08 -4.17
N PHE A 142 5.38 4.96 -3.33
CA PHE A 142 4.79 6.23 -3.75
C PHE A 142 5.33 7.42 -2.94
N PRO A 143 6.54 7.93 -3.21
CA PRO A 143 7.09 9.08 -2.50
C PRO A 143 6.40 10.38 -2.92
N GLY A 144 5.85 11.12 -1.95
CA GLY A 144 5.30 12.47 -2.17
C GLY A 144 4.05 12.53 -3.07
N ALA A 145 3.35 11.40 -3.25
CA ALA A 145 2.19 11.35 -4.12
C ALA A 145 0.93 11.96 -3.46
N LYS A 146 0.06 12.61 -4.26
CA LYS A 146 -1.15 13.26 -3.70
C LYS A 146 -2.24 12.24 -3.36
N LYS A 147 -2.65 11.40 -4.31
CA LYS A 147 -3.72 10.39 -4.12
C LYS A 147 -3.31 9.04 -4.69
N PRO A 148 -2.26 8.39 -4.14
CA PRO A 148 -1.82 7.10 -4.63
C PRO A 148 -2.76 5.97 -4.19
N ALA A 149 -2.96 4.99 -5.07
CA ALA A 149 -3.73 3.79 -4.78
C ALA A 149 -2.94 2.53 -5.17
N SER A 150 -2.92 1.52 -4.30
CA SER A 150 -2.33 0.21 -4.60
C SER A 150 -3.28 -0.93 -4.21
N MET A 151 -3.45 -1.90 -5.10
CA MET A 151 -4.30 -3.06 -4.87
C MET A 151 -3.56 -4.37 -5.13
N PHE A 152 -3.65 -5.31 -4.19
CA PHE A 152 -2.96 -6.60 -4.23
C PHE A 152 -3.92 -7.76 -4.00
N PRO A 153 -4.70 -8.19 -4.99
CA PRO A 153 -5.57 -9.36 -4.84
C PRO A 153 -4.76 -10.67 -4.84
N GLY A 154 -5.00 -11.55 -3.87
CA GLY A 154 -4.49 -12.92 -3.86
C GLY A 154 -2.96 -13.04 -3.82
N CYS A 155 -2.27 -12.03 -3.27
CA CYS A 155 -0.81 -12.03 -3.22
C CYS A 155 -0.24 -12.76 -1.99
N GLN A 156 0.95 -13.32 -2.14
CA GLN A 156 1.61 -14.03 -1.03
C GLN A 156 2.24 -13.06 -0.03
N LYS A 157 3.16 -12.19 -0.47
CA LYS A 157 3.87 -11.24 0.39
C LYS A 157 3.92 -9.84 -0.24
N PRO A 158 2.77 -9.15 -0.40
CA PRO A 158 2.75 -7.83 -0.99
C PRO A 158 3.21 -6.75 -0.01
N THR A 159 3.95 -5.76 -0.51
CA THR A 159 4.43 -4.62 0.27
C THR A 159 4.07 -3.30 -0.39
N SER A 160 3.47 -2.38 0.36
CA SER A 160 3.17 -1.01 -0.11
C SER A 160 3.74 0.05 0.83
N VAL A 161 4.45 1.05 0.29
CA VAL A 161 5.06 2.13 1.09
C VAL A 161 4.68 3.50 0.51
N PHE A 162 4.22 4.40 1.39
CA PHE A 162 3.72 5.72 1.01
C PHE A 162 4.34 6.83 1.89
N PRO A 163 5.57 7.29 1.60
CA PRO A 163 6.16 8.40 2.34
C PRO A 163 5.55 9.75 1.93
N GLY A 164 5.13 10.56 2.91
CA GLY A 164 4.72 11.95 2.70
C GLY A 164 3.49 12.13 1.79
N CYS A 165 2.59 11.14 1.74
CA CYS A 165 1.42 11.18 0.88
C CYS A 165 0.22 11.88 1.52
N GLN A 166 -0.61 12.51 0.70
CA GLN A 166 -1.79 13.23 1.20
C GLN A 166 -2.96 12.27 1.52
N LYS A 167 -3.41 11.48 0.54
CA LYS A 167 -4.52 10.52 0.72
C LYS A 167 -4.18 9.15 0.10
N PRO A 168 -3.18 8.43 0.64
CA PRO A 168 -2.81 7.12 0.11
C PRO A 168 -3.80 6.04 0.53
N VAL A 169 -4.09 5.12 -0.39
CA VAL A 169 -4.98 3.96 -0.16
C VAL A 169 -4.24 2.69 -0.53
N SER A 170 -4.21 1.71 0.38
CA SER A 170 -3.75 0.35 0.09
C SER A 170 -4.82 -0.68 0.42
N MET A 171 -5.00 -1.66 -0.49
CA MET A 171 -5.98 -2.72 -0.34
C MET A 171 -5.36 -4.08 -0.66
N PHE A 172 -5.56 -5.03 0.25
CA PHE A 172 -5.00 -6.38 0.16
C PHE A 172 -6.11 -7.43 0.33
N PRO A 173 -6.86 -7.77 -0.71
CA PRO A 173 -7.83 -8.86 -0.62
C PRO A 173 -7.13 -10.23 -0.68
N GLY A 174 -7.46 -11.14 0.23
CA GLY A 174 -7.05 -12.55 0.11
C GLY A 174 -5.54 -12.80 0.26
N CYS A 175 -4.77 -11.88 0.85
CA CYS A 175 -3.31 -12.02 0.91
C CYS A 175 -2.82 -12.86 2.11
N GLN A 176 -1.65 -13.48 1.98
CA GLN A 176 -1.08 -14.27 3.08
C GLN A 176 -0.38 -13.40 4.12
N LYS A 177 0.64 -12.62 3.72
CA LYS A 177 1.42 -11.75 4.62
C LYS A 177 1.61 -10.34 4.04
N PRO A 178 0.53 -9.56 3.90
CA PRO A 178 0.63 -8.20 3.37
C PRO A 178 1.21 -7.22 4.40
N ALA A 179 1.99 -6.26 3.92
CA ALA A 179 2.55 -5.19 4.73
C ALA A 179 2.31 -3.81 4.09
N SER A 180 1.87 -2.84 4.88
CA SER A 180 1.71 -1.45 4.44
C SER A 180 2.36 -0.46 5.40
N MET A 181 3.10 0.52 4.88
CA MET A 181 3.76 1.55 5.67
C MET A 181 3.43 2.95 5.14
N PHE A 182 3.05 3.86 6.04
CA PHE A 182 2.64 5.22 5.70
C PHE A 182 3.36 6.27 6.58
N PRO A 183 4.63 6.61 6.33
CA PRO A 183 5.31 7.65 7.09
C PRO A 183 4.82 9.05 6.71
N GLY A 184 4.47 9.87 7.71
CA GLY A 184 4.17 11.30 7.52
C GLY A 184 2.96 11.60 6.62
N CYS A 185 1.99 10.69 6.57
CA CYS A 185 0.82 10.86 5.71
C CYS A 185 -0.32 11.64 6.38
N GLN A 186 -1.10 12.36 5.58
CA GLN A 186 -2.23 13.15 6.10
C GLN A 186 -3.45 12.26 6.39
N LYS A 187 -3.98 11.53 5.40
CA LYS A 187 -5.15 10.66 5.57
C LYS A 187 -4.91 9.29 4.91
N PRO A 188 -3.99 8.47 5.43
CA PRO A 188 -3.73 7.15 4.87
C PRO A 188 -4.84 6.16 5.25
N THR A 189 -5.16 5.25 4.33
CA THR A 189 -6.13 4.18 4.55
C THR A 189 -5.53 2.85 4.12
N SER A 190 -5.59 1.84 4.98
CA SER A 190 -5.24 0.46 4.66
C SER A 190 -6.40 -0.51 4.92
N MET A 191 -6.63 -1.43 4.00
CA MET A 191 -7.71 -2.42 4.09
C MET A 191 -7.18 -3.82 3.81
N PHE A 192 -7.48 -4.77 4.69
CA PHE A 192 -7.00 -6.14 4.63
C PHE A 192 -8.15 -7.16 4.72
N PRO A 193 -9.09 -7.17 3.76
CA PRO A 193 -10.17 -8.12 3.76
C PRO A 193 -9.63 -9.51 3.46
N GLY A 194 -9.83 -10.41 4.41
CA GLY A 194 -9.28 -11.73 4.28
C GLY A 194 -7.76 -11.73 4.07
N CYS A 195 -6.95 -11.22 5.01
CA CYS A 195 -5.50 -11.51 5.06
C CYS A 195 -5.00 -12.34 6.26
N GLN A 196 -4.16 -13.37 6.07
CA GLN A 196 -3.80 -14.28 7.19
C GLN A 196 -2.99 -13.58 8.31
N LYS A 197 -1.91 -12.87 7.94
CA LYS A 197 -1.04 -12.13 8.87
C LYS A 197 -0.75 -10.71 8.33
N PRO A 198 -1.75 -9.82 8.31
CA PRO A 198 -1.58 -8.47 7.80
C PRO A 198 -0.91 -7.56 8.83
N ALA A 199 -0.03 -6.68 8.34
CA ALA A 199 0.66 -5.68 9.15
C ALA A 199 0.52 -4.28 8.53
N SER A 200 0.19 -3.28 9.36
CA SER A 200 0.19 -1.87 8.95
C SER A 200 0.88 -0.96 9.94
N MET A 201 1.69 -0.02 9.45
CA MET A 201 2.41 0.95 10.27
C MET A 201 2.19 2.38 9.77
N PHE A 202 1.87 3.30 10.69
CA PHE A 202 1.55 4.69 10.39
C PHE A 202 2.34 5.67 11.28
N PRO A 203 3.64 5.90 11.03
CA PRO A 203 4.40 6.88 11.80
C PRO A 203 4.01 8.31 11.45
N GLY A 204 3.74 9.16 12.46
CA GLY A 204 3.56 10.60 12.30
C GLY A 204 2.38 11.00 11.41
N CYS A 205 1.32 10.19 11.36
CA CYS A 205 0.17 10.46 10.51
C CYS A 205 -0.90 11.32 11.20
N GLN A 206 -1.60 12.14 10.42
CA GLN A 206 -2.66 13.01 10.96
C GLN A 206 -3.95 12.22 11.25
N LYS A 207 -4.54 11.56 10.24
CA LYS A 207 -5.77 10.77 10.39
C LYS A 207 -5.66 9.40 9.71
N PRO A 208 -4.80 8.50 10.21
CA PRO A 208 -4.66 7.17 9.62
C PRO A 208 -5.86 6.29 9.97
N ALA A 209 -6.30 5.48 9.00
CA ALA A 209 -7.35 4.49 9.18
C ALA A 209 -6.87 3.11 8.71
N SER A 210 -7.13 2.07 9.50
CA SER A 210 -6.87 0.68 9.13
C SER A 210 -8.09 -0.21 9.40
N MET A 211 -8.35 -1.14 8.49
CA MET A 211 -9.43 -2.11 8.63
C MET A 211 -8.96 -3.53 8.31
N PHE A 212 -9.28 -4.48 9.18
CA PHE A 212 -8.92 -5.89 9.06
C PHE A 212 -10.16 -6.77 9.25
N SER A 213 -10.53 -7.61 8.27
CA SER A 213 -11.74 -8.44 8.39
C SER A 213 -11.49 -9.95 8.19
N GLY A 214 -12.06 -10.78 9.08
CA GLY A 214 -12.24 -12.24 8.94
C GLY A 214 -11.00 -13.13 9.19
N ARG A 215 -10.18 -12.84 10.23
CA ARG A 215 -8.75 -13.26 10.24
C ARG A 215 -8.09 -13.65 11.57
N GLN A 216 -6.88 -14.22 11.50
CA GLN A 216 -6.22 -14.87 12.64
C GLN A 216 -5.37 -13.91 13.50
N LYS A 217 -4.39 -13.20 12.92
CA LYS A 217 -3.42 -12.36 13.69
C LYS A 217 -3.06 -11.03 13.00
N PRO A 218 -3.99 -10.06 12.88
CA PRO A 218 -3.67 -8.74 12.33
C PRO A 218 -2.87 -7.88 13.32
N ALA A 219 -1.96 -7.06 12.81
CA ALA A 219 -1.15 -6.12 13.60
C ALA A 219 -1.18 -4.70 13.01
N SER A 220 -1.45 -3.70 13.84
CA SER A 220 -1.41 -2.28 13.45
C SER A 220 -0.65 -1.42 14.47
N MET A 221 0.22 -0.52 13.99
CA MET A 221 0.99 0.38 14.85
C MET A 221 0.87 1.83 14.36
N PHE A 222 0.62 2.75 15.30
CA PHE A 222 0.39 4.16 15.03
C PHE A 222 1.27 5.06 15.93
N PRO A 223 2.58 5.19 15.69
CA PRO A 223 3.42 6.08 16.49
C PRO A 223 3.15 7.55 16.16
N GLY A 224 2.94 8.40 17.18
CA GLY A 224 2.87 9.86 17.04
C GLY A 224 1.71 10.36 16.16
N CYS A 225 0.59 9.64 16.13
CA CYS A 225 -0.55 10.00 15.29
C CYS A 225 -1.54 10.92 16.00
N GLN A 226 -2.18 11.82 15.25
CA GLN A 226 -3.17 12.74 15.82
C GLN A 226 -4.52 12.05 16.09
N LYS A 227 -5.15 11.48 15.06
CA LYS A 227 -6.46 10.79 15.19
C LYS A 227 -6.45 9.43 14.48
N PRO A 228 -5.69 8.44 14.98
CA PRO A 228 -5.65 7.13 14.37
C PRO A 228 -6.93 6.33 14.65
N ALA A 229 -7.41 5.60 13.65
CA ALA A 229 -8.55 4.70 13.75
C ALA A 229 -8.17 3.29 13.27
N SER A 230 -8.57 2.28 14.03
CA SER A 230 -8.42 0.87 13.65
C SER A 230 -9.72 0.11 13.87
N MET A 231 -10.08 -0.73 12.90
CA MET A 231 -11.24 -1.60 12.97
C MET A 231 -10.84 -3.03 12.69
N PHE A 232 -11.27 -3.92 13.57
CA PHE A 232 -11.11 -5.36 13.43
C PHE A 232 -12.50 -5.95 13.53
N PRO A 233 -13.14 -6.36 12.42
CA PRO A 233 -14.29 -7.27 12.47
C PRO A 233 -13.89 -8.74 12.24
N GLY A 234 -14.41 -9.65 13.06
CA GLY A 234 -14.24 -11.10 12.91
C GLY A 234 -12.78 -11.57 12.95
N CYS A 235 -11.91 -10.93 13.75
CA CYS A 235 -10.52 -11.37 13.92
C CYS A 235 -10.32 -12.18 15.21
N GLN A 236 -9.40 -13.15 15.22
CA GLN A 236 -9.17 -14.03 16.36
C GLN A 236 -8.27 -13.37 17.41
N LYS A 237 -7.08 -12.91 17.01
CA LYS A 237 -6.04 -12.33 17.88
C LYS A 237 -5.48 -11.02 17.31
N PRO A 238 -6.28 -9.94 17.24
CA PRO A 238 -5.81 -8.67 16.73
C PRO A 238 -4.92 -7.94 17.74
N ALA A 239 -3.90 -7.25 17.23
CA ALA A 239 -3.00 -6.42 18.01
C ALA A 239 -2.94 -4.99 17.45
N SER A 240 -3.17 -3.99 18.29
CA SER A 240 -3.05 -2.58 17.93
C SER A 240 -2.25 -1.79 18.95
N MET A 241 -1.31 -0.95 18.51
CA MET A 241 -0.49 -0.13 19.39
C MET A 241 -0.48 1.33 18.95
N PHE A 242 -0.68 2.24 19.90
CA PHE A 242 -0.82 3.69 19.67
C PHE A 242 0.16 4.52 20.52
N PRO A 243 1.48 4.45 20.34
CA PRO A 243 2.41 5.25 21.15
C PRO A 243 2.28 6.75 20.82
N GLY A 244 2.14 7.60 21.85
CA GLY A 244 2.18 9.06 21.70
C GLY A 244 1.04 9.63 20.85
N CYS A 245 -0.13 8.98 20.84
CA CYS A 245 -1.27 9.43 20.04
C CYS A 245 -2.17 10.41 20.79
N GLN A 246 -2.76 11.37 20.07
CA GLN A 246 -3.64 12.37 20.69
C GLN A 246 -5.04 11.80 20.96
N LYS A 247 -5.75 11.35 19.92
CA LYS A 247 -7.12 10.80 20.02
C LYS A 247 -7.24 9.47 19.27
N PRO A 248 -6.65 8.37 19.78
CA PRO A 248 -6.72 7.08 19.13
C PRO A 248 -8.10 6.43 19.32
N ALA A 249 -8.59 5.76 18.28
CA ALA A 249 -9.83 5.00 18.28
C ALA A 249 -9.58 3.56 17.80
N SER A 250 -10.12 2.58 18.52
CA SER A 250 -10.08 1.18 18.10
C SER A 250 -11.41 0.48 18.36
N MET A 251 -11.84 -0.33 17.39
CA MET A 251 -13.08 -1.09 17.46
C MET A 251 -12.82 -2.57 17.12
N PHE A 252 -13.33 -3.44 17.97
CA PHE A 252 -13.24 -4.89 17.83
C PHE A 252 -14.65 -5.50 17.86
N SER A 253 -15.07 -6.22 16.81
CA SER A 253 -16.38 -6.91 16.76
C SER A 253 -16.25 -8.39 16.39
N GLY A 254 -16.72 -9.31 17.24
CA GLY A 254 -16.65 -10.76 16.98
C GLY A 254 -15.24 -11.36 17.11
N HIS A 255 -14.56 -11.09 18.23
CA HIS A 255 -13.17 -11.49 18.49
C HIS A 255 -13.04 -12.48 19.64
N GLN A 256 -11.93 -13.23 19.69
CA GLN A 256 -11.62 -14.09 20.83
C GLN A 256 -10.62 -13.48 21.82
N LYS A 257 -9.52 -12.87 21.36
CA LYS A 257 -8.48 -12.29 22.24
C LYS A 257 -7.87 -11.00 21.64
N PRO A 258 -8.52 -9.84 21.77
CA PRO A 258 -7.95 -8.57 21.33
C PRO A 258 -6.85 -8.07 22.27
N ALA A 259 -5.83 -7.42 21.71
CA ALA A 259 -4.80 -6.70 22.45
C ALA A 259 -4.66 -5.27 21.90
N SER A 260 -4.84 -4.27 22.78
CA SER A 260 -4.67 -2.85 22.43
C SER A 260 -3.87 -2.12 23.49
N MET A 261 -2.84 -1.38 23.09
CA MET A 261 -2.00 -0.59 23.98
C MET A 261 -1.95 0.88 23.55
N PHE A 262 -2.06 1.79 24.52
CA PHE A 262 -2.07 3.25 24.31
C PHE A 262 -1.00 4.01 25.13
N PRO A 263 0.31 3.68 25.00
CA PRO A 263 1.34 4.36 25.79
C PRO A 263 1.42 5.86 25.46
N GLY A 264 1.38 6.73 26.48
CA GLY A 264 1.53 8.18 26.32
C GLY A 264 0.42 8.84 25.50
N CYS A 265 -0.81 8.29 25.51
CA CYS A 265 -1.96 8.86 24.82
C CYS A 265 -2.73 9.87 25.67
N GLN A 266 -3.32 10.89 25.04
CA GLN A 266 -4.12 11.90 25.77
C GLN A 266 -5.59 11.51 25.93
N LYS A 267 -6.26 11.01 24.88
CA LYS A 267 -7.72 10.70 24.91
C LYS A 267 -8.06 9.42 24.10
N PRO A 268 -7.78 8.22 24.62
CA PRO A 268 -8.07 6.98 23.91
C PRO A 268 -9.57 6.63 23.94
N LEU A 269 -10.08 6.15 22.81
CA LEU A 269 -11.41 5.54 22.66
C LEU A 269 -11.25 4.06 22.27
N TRP A 270 -11.94 3.19 22.99
CA TRP A 270 -11.90 1.75 22.78
C TRP A 270 -13.29 1.15 22.88
N CYS A 271 -13.66 0.32 21.92
CA CYS A 271 -14.94 -0.38 21.88
C CYS A 271 -14.73 -1.84 21.50
N CYS A 272 -15.27 -2.76 22.32
CA CYS A 272 -15.19 -4.20 22.09
C CYS A 272 -16.58 -4.83 22.18
N GLN A 273 -17.06 -5.40 21.07
CA GLN A 273 -18.32 -6.12 20.98
C GLN A 273 -18.01 -7.61 20.81
N SER A 274 -18.18 -8.38 21.89
CA SER A 274 -17.96 -9.83 21.88
C SER A 274 -19.27 -10.57 21.60
N SER A 275 -19.21 -11.63 20.79
CA SER A 275 -20.38 -12.46 20.44
C SER A 275 -20.74 -13.49 21.52
N LEU A 276 -19.94 -13.59 22.60
CA LEU A 276 -20.00 -14.71 23.55
C LEU A 276 -20.74 -14.40 24.85
N LEU A 277 -21.00 -13.15 25.19
CA LEU A 277 -21.95 -12.71 26.22
C LEU A 277 -22.28 -11.26 25.88
N GLY A 278 -23.54 -10.85 25.93
CA GLY A 278 -24.04 -9.52 25.55
C GLY A 278 -23.55 -8.35 26.43
N TYR A 279 -22.24 -8.18 26.61
CA TYR A 279 -21.64 -7.05 27.32
C TYR A 279 -21.28 -5.93 26.34
N TRP A 280 -21.93 -4.78 26.53
CA TRP A 280 -21.53 -3.50 25.95
C TRP A 280 -20.57 -2.81 26.91
N ALA A 281 -19.27 -2.78 26.59
CA ALA A 281 -18.29 -1.96 27.31
C ALA A 281 -17.94 -0.74 26.46
N GLN A 282 -18.61 0.39 26.72
CA GLN A 282 -18.17 1.70 26.26
C GLN A 282 -17.42 2.36 27.43
N SER A 283 -16.09 2.41 27.37
CA SER A 283 -15.29 3.11 28.39
C SER A 283 -14.84 4.46 27.84
N TRP A 284 -15.37 5.54 28.42
CA TRP A 284 -14.77 6.88 28.35
C TRP A 284 -13.87 7.05 29.58
N MET A 285 -12.55 7.09 29.42
CA MET A 285 -11.69 7.62 30.49
C MET A 285 -11.67 9.15 30.36
N GLY A 286 -12.51 9.82 31.15
CA GLY A 286 -12.55 11.27 31.28
C GLY A 286 -11.62 11.77 32.40
N HIS A 287 -10.72 12.70 32.04
CA HIS A 287 -10.03 13.70 32.85
C HIS A 287 -9.30 13.31 34.16
N HIS A 288 -8.00 13.59 34.20
CA HIS A 288 -7.43 14.29 35.35
C HIS A 288 -6.60 15.49 34.86
N SER A 289 -7.03 16.67 35.28
CA SER A 289 -6.29 17.92 35.25
C SER A 289 -5.47 18.03 36.54
N ASP A 290 -4.26 18.56 36.41
CA ASP A 290 -3.43 19.29 37.37
C ASP A 290 -3.00 18.66 38.71
N THR A 291 -1.67 18.66 38.88
CA THR A 291 -0.84 19.12 40.01
C THR A 291 0.17 18.10 40.54
N GLY A 292 1.42 18.56 40.73
CA GLY A 292 2.25 18.16 41.88
C GLY A 292 3.31 17.07 41.69
N TYR A 293 4.55 17.50 41.44
CA TYR A 293 5.79 17.12 42.14
C TYR A 293 6.12 15.65 42.55
N SER A 294 7.25 15.19 41.99
CA SER A 294 8.40 14.47 42.58
C SER A 294 8.35 12.99 43.02
N ASP A 295 9.33 12.29 42.43
CA ASP A 295 10.17 11.18 42.91
C ASP A 295 9.59 9.79 43.25
N GLY A 296 10.29 8.76 42.77
CA GLY A 296 10.14 7.38 43.24
C GLY A 296 10.13 6.33 42.14
N SER A 297 11.31 6.03 41.59
CA SER A 297 11.55 4.81 40.80
C SER A 297 11.22 3.57 41.64
N ILE A 298 10.38 2.64 41.14
CA ILE A 298 10.46 1.18 41.32
C ILE A 298 9.57 0.54 40.22
N ILE A 299 10.19 -0.19 39.30
CA ILE A 299 9.57 -1.29 38.51
C ILE A 299 9.60 -2.51 39.46
N PRO A 300 8.52 -3.29 39.71
CA PRO A 300 8.07 -4.30 38.74
C PRO A 300 6.61 -4.81 38.84
N ALA A 301 6.28 -5.74 37.93
CA ALA A 301 5.14 -6.67 37.94
C ALA A 301 3.75 -6.16 37.52
N SER A 302 3.45 -6.24 36.22
CA SER A 302 2.06 -6.39 35.74
C SER A 302 2.00 -7.07 34.37
N TRP A 303 2.43 -8.33 34.33
CA TRP A 303 1.72 -9.31 33.51
C TRP A 303 0.48 -9.70 34.33
N TYR A 304 -0.70 -9.75 33.71
CA TYR A 304 -2.04 -9.87 34.32
C TYR A 304 -2.73 -8.55 34.65
N SER A 305 -3.41 -7.96 33.67
CA SER A 305 -4.74 -7.41 33.93
C SER A 305 -5.75 -8.26 33.18
N PHE A 306 -6.28 -9.20 33.96
CA PHE A 306 -7.45 -10.00 33.71
C PHE A 306 -8.64 -9.14 33.27
N CYS A 307 -9.40 -9.65 32.30
CA CYS A 307 -10.84 -9.42 32.30
C CYS A 307 -11.42 -10.03 33.59
N ARG A 308 -11.72 -9.20 34.59
CA ARG A 308 -12.80 -9.47 35.54
C ARG A 308 -13.53 -8.16 35.83
N PRO A 309 -14.87 -8.15 35.79
CA PRO A 309 -15.66 -7.06 36.34
C PRO A 309 -15.58 -7.14 37.86
N GLN A 310 -15.23 -6.02 38.50
CA GLN A 310 -15.44 -5.82 39.93
C GLN A 310 -16.95 -5.67 40.12
N LYS A 311 -17.55 -6.61 40.84
CA LYS A 311 -18.95 -6.55 41.26
C LYS A 311 -18.94 -5.90 42.64
N ASP A 312 -18.98 -4.59 42.68
CA ASP A 312 -19.44 -3.89 43.88
C ASP A 312 -20.97 -4.02 43.86
N ASP A 313 -21.55 -4.67 44.87
CA ASP A 313 -22.64 -4.06 45.65
C ASP A 313 -23.27 -4.99 46.71
N ILE A 314 -23.43 -4.36 47.87
CA ILE A 314 -24.56 -4.42 48.83
C ILE A 314 -24.49 -5.46 49.96
N ASP A 315 -24.15 -4.93 51.14
CA ASP A 315 -24.64 -5.35 52.46
C ASP A 315 -26.15 -5.61 52.45
N THR A 316 -26.58 -6.78 52.89
CA THR A 316 -27.83 -6.97 53.64
C THR A 316 -27.90 -8.39 54.19
N THR A 317 -27.80 -8.52 55.51
CA THR A 317 -28.80 -9.09 56.44
C THR A 317 -28.14 -9.82 57.62
N GLY A 318 -28.60 -9.46 58.83
CA GLY A 318 -28.99 -10.41 59.90
C GLY A 318 -27.87 -11.03 60.71
#